data_AF-A0A7V6UAN8-F1
#
_entry.id   AF-A0A7V6UAN8-F1
#
_cell.length_a   1.000
_cell.length_b   1.000
_cell.length_c   1.000
_cell.angle_alpha   90.00
_cell.angle_beta   90.00
_cell.angle_gamma   90.00
#
_symmetry.space_group_name_H-M   'P 1'
#
loop_
_entity.id
_entity.type
_entity.pdbx_description
1 polymer ?
#
loop_
_entity_poly.entity_id
_entity_poly.type
_entity_poly.pdbx_seq_one_letter_code
_entity_poly.pdbx_strand_id
1 'polypeptide(L)' 'MGKINVLLIMTDQHRFDCLGCYGNDVIETPNLDWIAAEGTVFHNAYTPIKKSGFDWTKLNGAHGYHIL' A
#
# COMPACT_ATOMS: atom_id res chain seq x y z
N MET A 1 -4.05 9.79 -29.00
CA MET A 1 -4.01 8.90 -27.82
C MET A 1 -4.04 9.74 -26.55
N GLY A 2 -4.94 9.44 -25.62
CA GLY A 2 -4.99 10.10 -24.31
C GLY A 2 -3.80 9.72 -23.44
N LYS A 3 -3.32 10.68 -22.64
CA LYS A 3 -2.22 10.47 -21.69
C LYS A 3 -2.71 9.56 -20.55
N ILE A 4 -1.89 8.59 -20.15
CA ILE A 4 -2.21 7.70 -19.03
C ILE A 4 -2.06 8.49 -17.72
N ASN A 5 -3.06 8.41 -16.86
CA ASN A 5 -3.00 8.94 -15.51
C ASN A 5 -2.64 7.80 -14.55
N VAL A 6 -1.69 8.07 -13.65
CA VAL A 6 -1.27 7.12 -12.61
C VAL A 6 -1.70 7.67 -11.26
N LEU A 7 -2.44 6.86 -10.50
CA LEU A 7 -2.90 7.20 -9.15
C LEU A 7 -2.21 6.27 -8.14
N LEU A 8 -1.51 6.86 -7.16
CA LEU A 8 -0.89 6.15 -6.06
C LEU A 8 -1.65 6.46 -4.76
N ILE A 9 -2.27 5.44 -4.18
CA ILE A 9 -2.97 5.54 -2.89
C ILE A 9 -2.13 4.80 -1.85
N MET A 10 -1.78 5.46 -0.75
CA MET A 10 -1.02 4.88 0.36
C MET A 10 -1.66 5.26 1.69
N THR A 11 -1.91 4.25 2.52
CA THR A 11 -2.49 4.38 3.85
C THR A 11 -1.40 4.32 4.91
N ASP A 12 -1.48 5.16 5.94
CA ASP A 12 -0.57 5.10 7.09
C ASP A 12 -0.96 3.93 8.03
N GLN A 13 0.05 3.20 8.51
CA GLN A 13 -0.10 2.09 9.48
C GLN A 13 -1.13 1.00 9.13
N HIS A 14 -1.39 0.75 7.86
CA HIS A 14 -2.30 -0.32 7.44
C HIS A 14 -1.64 -1.69 7.60
N ARG A 15 -2.28 -2.56 8.39
CA ARG A 15 -1.85 -3.94 8.57
C ARG A 15 -2.29 -4.80 7.39
N PHE A 16 -1.45 -5.78 7.04
CA PHE A 16 -1.69 -6.62 5.86
C PHE A 16 -2.99 -7.45 5.95
N ASP A 17 -3.41 -7.80 7.15
CA ASP A 17 -4.58 -8.64 7.43
C ASP A 17 -5.86 -7.85 7.64
N CYS A 18 -5.88 -6.53 7.38
CA CYS A 18 -7.07 -5.70 7.57
C CYS A 18 -8.00 -5.64 6.35
N LEU A 19 -7.63 -6.23 5.22
CA LEU A 19 -8.43 -6.19 3.99
C LEU A 19 -9.14 -7.51 3.72
N GLY A 20 -10.35 -7.42 3.18
CA GLY A 20 -11.12 -8.58 2.70
C GLY A 20 -10.34 -9.39 1.65
N CYS A 21 -9.63 -8.73 0.75
CA CYS A 21 -8.79 -9.38 -0.26
C CYS A 21 -7.59 -10.16 0.30
N TYR A 22 -7.22 -9.95 1.57
CA TYR A 22 -6.23 -10.75 2.30
C TYR A 22 -6.88 -11.77 3.26
N GLY A 23 -8.20 -11.97 3.19
CA GLY A 23 -8.94 -12.96 3.97
C GLY A 23 -9.50 -12.45 5.30
N ASN A 24 -9.72 -11.13 5.44
CA ASN A 24 -10.40 -10.58 6.61
C ASN A 24 -11.92 -10.63 6.45
N ASP A 25 -12.60 -11.42 7.29
CA ASP A 25 -14.06 -11.57 7.27
C ASP A 25 -14.80 -10.61 8.23
N VAL A 26 -14.07 -9.77 8.97
CA VAL A 26 -14.62 -8.86 10.00
C VAL A 26 -14.63 -7.41 9.53
N ILE A 27 -13.60 -6.98 8.79
CA ILE A 27 -13.44 -5.61 8.31
C ILE A 27 -13.95 -5.54 6.87
N GLU A 28 -14.97 -4.71 6.65
CA GLU A 28 -15.55 -4.50 5.33
C GLU A 28 -14.72 -3.49 4.53
N THR A 29 -14.08 -3.93 3.43
CA THR A 29 -13.26 -3.07 2.56
C THR A 29 -13.68 -3.10 1.08
N PRO A 30 -14.99 -2.92 0.75
CA PRO A 30 -15.54 -3.25 -0.56
C PRO A 30 -14.88 -2.52 -1.74
N ASN A 31 -14.44 -1.27 -1.56
CA ASN A 31 -13.79 -0.51 -2.62
C ASN A 31 -12.36 -1.01 -2.91
N LEU A 32 -11.62 -1.38 -1.87
CA LEU A 32 -10.25 -1.90 -2.03
C LEU A 32 -10.30 -3.35 -2.54
N ASP A 33 -11.30 -4.12 -2.11
CA ASP A 33 -11.52 -5.48 -2.58
C ASP A 33 -11.95 -5.50 -4.06
N TRP A 34 -12.75 -4.52 -4.50
CA TRP A 34 -13.08 -4.34 -5.91
C TRP A 34 -11.84 -4.04 -6.76
N ILE A 35 -10.98 -3.11 -6.32
CA ILE A 35 -9.72 -2.80 -7.03
C ILE A 35 -8.80 -4.04 -7.05
N ALA A 36 -8.75 -4.79 -5.96
CA ALA A 36 -7.98 -6.02 -5.87
C ALA A 36 -8.49 -7.11 -6.83
N ALA A 37 -9.81 -7.22 -7.03
CA ALA A 37 -10.43 -8.17 -7.95
C ALA A 37 -10.24 -7.80 -9.43
N GLU A 38 -10.18 -6.51 -9.76
CA GLU A 38 -9.91 -6.04 -11.12
C GLU A 38 -8.42 -5.93 -11.45
N GLY A 39 -7.55 -6.04 -10.45
CA GLY A 39 -6.11 -5.84 -10.57
C GLY A 39 -5.27 -7.04 -10.14
N THR A 40 -4.09 -6.74 -9.60
CA THR A 40 -3.14 -7.74 -9.09
C THR A 40 -2.83 -7.47 -7.63
N VAL A 41 -2.93 -8.51 -6.80
CA VAL A 41 -2.62 -8.47 -5.37
C VAL A 41 -1.23 -9.07 -5.11
N PHE A 42 -0.41 -8.38 -4.32
CA PHE A 42 0.92 -8.85 -3.92
C PHE A 42 0.91 -9.43 -2.50
N HIS A 43 0.86 -10.75 -2.37
CA HIS A 43 0.85 -11.42 -1.07
C HIS A 43 2.15 -11.29 -0.27
N ASN A 44 3.27 -10.99 -0.94
CA ASN A 44 4.60 -10.89 -0.32
C ASN A 44 5.21 -9.48 -0.52
N ALA A 45 4.46 -8.44 -0.15
CA ALA A 45 4.92 -7.06 -0.22
C ALA A 45 5.51 -6.61 1.14
N TYR A 46 6.83 -6.46 1.22
CA TYR A 46 7.53 -6.05 2.44
C TYR A 46 7.94 -4.58 2.39
N THR A 47 7.76 -3.87 3.50
CA THR A 47 8.31 -2.51 3.67
C THR A 47 9.76 -2.61 4.17
N PRO A 48 10.72 -1.86 3.58
CA PRO A 48 12.15 -1.95 3.93
C PRO A 48 12.49 -1.51 5.36
N ILE A 49 11.62 -0.74 6.03
CA ILE A 49 11.85 -0.17 7.35
C ILE A 49 10.54 -0.10 8.15
N LYS A 50 10.58 -0.45 9.44
CA LYS A 50 9.45 -0.31 10.36
C LYS A 50 9.41 1.13 10.87
N LYS A 51 8.69 2.04 10.20
CA LYS A 51 8.44 3.41 10.71
C LYS A 51 6.95 3.72 10.68
N SER A 52 6.48 4.45 11.69
CA SER A 52 5.08 4.83 11.93
C SER A 52 4.68 6.13 11.22
N GLY A 53 5.28 6.45 10.07
CA GLY A 53 4.99 7.67 9.32
C GLY A 53 5.50 7.62 7.88
N PHE A 54 4.89 8.43 7.02
CA PHE A 54 5.19 8.59 5.59
C PHE A 54 6.69 8.81 5.36
N ASP A 55 7.35 7.84 4.73
CA ASP A 55 8.78 7.91 4.45
C ASP A 55 9.04 8.29 2.99
N TRP A 56 9.57 9.50 2.79
CA TRP A 56 9.98 10.06 1.50
C TRP A 56 11.01 9.19 0.75
N THR A 57 11.71 8.28 1.43
CA THR A 57 12.62 7.32 0.80
C THR A 57 11.93 6.36 -0.16
N LYS A 58 10.64 6.05 0.06
CA LYS A 58 9.85 5.18 -0.82
C LYS A 58 9.61 5.77 -2.21
N LEU A 59 9.59 7.09 -2.33
CA LEU A 59 9.38 7.78 -3.61
C LEU A 59 10.67 7.97 -4.41
N ASN A 60 11.83 8.00 -3.75
CA ASN A 60 13.12 8.33 -4.37
C ASN A 60 14.12 7.16 -4.44
N GLY A 61 13.79 5.98 -3.91
CA GLY A 61 14.69 4.81 -3.93
C GLY A 61 15.96 4.96 -3.07
N ALA A 62 16.03 5.99 -2.22
CA ALA A 62 17.19 6.26 -1.37
C ALA A 62 17.07 5.48 -0.04
N HIS A 63 18.12 4.77 0.37
CA HIS A 63 18.19 4.17 1.71
C HIS A 63 18.42 5.30 2.73
N GLY A 64 17.38 5.65 3.50
CA GLY A 64 17.36 6.85 4.34
C GLY A 64 18.29 6.79 5.55
N TYR A 65 19.20 7.77 5.64
CA TYR A 65 19.82 8.20 6.89
C TYR A 65 18.88 9.20 7.61
N HIS A 66 18.84 9.08 8.94
CA HIS A 66 17.95 9.82 9.84
C HIS A 66 18.29 11.31 9.93
N ILE A 67 17.27 12.16 9.87
CA ILE A 67 17.21 13.42 10.64
C ILE A 67 15.78 13.50 11.24
N LEU A 68 15.75 13.91 12.51
CA LEU A 68 14.63 13.87 13.48
C LEU A 68 13.28 14.35 12.97
#